data_AF-A0A662N1V9-F1
#
_entry.id   AF-A0A662N1V9-F1
#
_cell.length_a   1.000
_cell.length_b   1.000
_cell.length_c   1.000
_cell.angle_alpha   90.00
_cell.angle_beta   90.00
_cell.angle_gamma   90.00
#
_symmetry.space_group_name_H-M   'P 1'
#
loop_
_entity.id
_entity.type
_entity.pdbx_description
1 polymer ?
#
loop_
_entity_poly.entity_id
_entity_poly.type
_entity_poly.pdbx_seq_one_letter_code
_entity_poly.pdbx_strand_id
1 'polypeptide(L)'
;MRKHFGLILGLLIIVSSFNLAVAEEELLFEGYLNKGDSILVGPLVVVLQDVQKDYVENEYKAMILIIKDNKVLNMGYESIQVPNPDKIQELLANTTFLNAMAETLGYNTTNPIELAQFYLWLSNASQEEIVDAVFQTVEEHPELGISKEDLLMTITYPNIALIGENETIEVEVDGEKVTITALQIYPNGARISISGPSEWKASMISAYLTAWAETPKKVRPGDEIILKIHVKNEGALKARFITVVVSPTPVSFTPSGGGAEAIAQVASQSGVIQ
;
A
#
# COMPACT_ATOMS: atom_id res chain seq x y z
N MET A 1 55.22 -32.96 -12.13
CA MET A 1 53.75 -32.98 -12.01
C MET A 1 53.20 -32.55 -10.61
N ARG A 2 53.92 -31.75 -9.81
CA ARG A 2 53.47 -31.37 -8.44
C ARG A 2 53.04 -29.90 -8.25
N LYS A 3 53.17 -29.05 -9.28
CA LYS A 3 52.91 -27.60 -9.17
C LYS A 3 51.56 -27.13 -9.75
N HIS A 4 50.86 -27.96 -10.51
CA HIS A 4 49.55 -27.61 -11.09
C HIS A 4 48.35 -28.11 -10.27
N PHE A 5 48.56 -29.05 -9.34
CA PHE A 5 47.48 -29.59 -8.50
C PHE A 5 47.07 -28.63 -7.36
N GLY A 6 48.01 -27.84 -6.84
CA GLY A 6 47.72 -26.85 -5.79
C GLY A 6 46.91 -25.65 -6.27
N LEU A 7 47.02 -25.30 -7.55
CA LEU A 7 46.32 -24.16 -8.14
C LEU A 7 44.85 -24.50 -8.46
N ILE A 8 44.57 -25.75 -8.83
CA ILE A 8 43.18 -26.23 -9.06
C ILE A 8 42.45 -26.44 -7.72
N LEU A 9 43.14 -26.91 -6.68
CA LEU A 9 42.55 -27.06 -5.36
C LEU A 9 42.33 -25.70 -4.66
N GLY A 10 43.19 -24.71 -4.90
CA GLY A 10 42.99 -23.34 -4.44
C GLY A 10 41.84 -22.63 -5.15
N LEU A 11 41.60 -22.91 -6.43
CA LEU A 11 40.46 -22.35 -7.17
C LEU A 11 39.12 -22.97 -6.73
N LEU A 12 39.10 -24.26 -6.36
CA LEU A 12 37.89 -24.96 -5.92
C LEU A 12 37.39 -24.54 -4.53
N ILE A 13 38.26 -23.98 -3.67
CA ILE A 13 37.89 -23.49 -2.34
C ILE A 13 37.32 -22.06 -2.38
N ILE A 14 37.60 -21.30 -3.44
CA ILE A 14 37.06 -19.93 -3.58
C ILE A 14 35.60 -19.95 -4.08
N VAL A 15 35.16 -21.02 -4.76
CA VAL A 15 33.78 -21.15 -5.26
C VAL A 15 32.80 -21.59 -4.17
N SER A 16 33.26 -22.21 -3.08
CA SER A 16 32.40 -22.69 -1.98
C SER A 16 32.11 -21.65 -0.89
N SER A 17 32.61 -20.41 -1.02
CA SER A 17 32.39 -19.34 -0.05
C SER A 17 31.26 -18.38 -0.43
N PHE A 18 30.70 -18.49 -1.64
CA PHE A 18 29.48 -17.79 -2.00
C PHE A 18 28.28 -18.64 -1.58
N ASN A 19 28.03 -18.70 -0.26
CA ASN A 19 26.66 -18.80 0.20
C ASN A 19 26.00 -17.48 -0.21
N LEU A 20 25.51 -17.40 -1.45
CA LEU A 20 24.28 -16.67 -1.70
C LEU A 20 23.26 -17.37 -0.81
N ALA A 21 23.10 -16.87 0.42
CA ALA A 21 21.87 -17.06 1.15
C ALA A 21 20.80 -16.51 0.23
N VAL A 22 20.18 -17.41 -0.54
CA VAL A 22 18.92 -17.11 -1.20
C VAL A 22 18.02 -16.69 -0.04
N ALA A 23 17.62 -15.42 -0.01
CA ALA A 23 16.66 -14.94 0.95
C ALA A 23 15.43 -15.84 0.81
N GLU A 24 15.21 -16.72 1.79
CA GLU A 24 14.07 -17.62 1.80
C GLU A 24 12.85 -16.76 2.11
N GLU A 25 11.95 -16.63 1.13
CA GLU A 25 10.66 -15.96 1.33
C GLU A 25 9.83 -16.78 2.31
N GLU A 26 9.50 -16.19 3.47
CA GLU A 26 8.67 -16.79 4.51
C GLU A 26 7.27 -16.15 4.49
N LEU A 27 6.24 -16.95 4.79
CA LEU A 27 4.90 -16.45 5.06
C LEU A 27 4.92 -15.65 6.36
N LEU A 28 4.81 -14.32 6.26
CA LEU A 28 4.86 -13.42 7.41
C LEU A 28 3.50 -13.23 8.06
N PHE A 29 2.44 -13.20 7.25
CA PHE A 29 1.07 -13.03 7.71
C PHE A 29 0.07 -13.67 6.76
N GLU A 30 -0.97 -14.26 7.35
CA GLU A 30 -2.19 -14.59 6.63
C GLU A 30 -3.38 -14.26 7.53
N GLY A 31 -4.32 -13.47 7.03
CA GLY A 31 -5.46 -13.06 7.83
C GLY A 31 -6.44 -12.16 7.11
N TYR A 32 -7.53 -11.82 7.79
CA TYR A 32 -8.56 -10.93 7.28
C TYR A 32 -8.27 -9.49 7.68
N LEU A 33 -8.35 -8.57 6.72
CA LEU A 33 -8.28 -7.13 6.94
C LEU A 33 -9.62 -6.50 6.54
N ASN A 34 -10.16 -5.62 7.39
CA ASN A 34 -11.26 -4.74 7.01
C ASN A 34 -10.73 -3.53 6.23
N LYS A 35 -11.64 -2.81 5.56
CA LYS A 35 -11.31 -1.51 4.97
C LYS A 35 -10.73 -0.56 6.03
N GLY A 36 -9.61 0.06 5.73
CA GLY A 36 -8.86 0.94 6.61
C GLY A 36 -7.91 0.22 7.57
N ASP A 37 -7.98 -1.12 7.67
CA ASP A 37 -7.03 -1.86 8.50
C ASP A 37 -5.63 -1.83 7.88
N SER A 38 -4.64 -1.77 8.75
CA SER A 38 -3.23 -1.77 8.37
C SER A 38 -2.49 -2.88 9.07
N ILE A 39 -1.50 -3.44 8.39
CA ILE A 39 -0.54 -4.37 8.94
C ILE A 39 0.87 -3.84 8.74
N LEU A 40 1.66 -3.91 9.81
CA LEU A 40 3.07 -3.56 9.78
C LEU A 40 3.85 -4.79 9.39
N VAL A 41 4.73 -4.67 8.40
CA VAL A 41 5.49 -5.79 7.83
C VAL A 41 6.94 -5.33 7.66
N GLY A 42 7.80 -5.66 8.63
CA GLY A 42 9.16 -5.13 8.67
C GLY A 42 9.18 -3.59 8.63
N PRO A 43 9.79 -2.94 7.62
CA PRO A 43 9.78 -1.48 7.43
C PRO A 43 8.51 -0.95 6.74
N LEU A 44 7.58 -1.81 6.32
CA LEU A 44 6.41 -1.45 5.53
C LEU A 44 5.16 -1.29 6.38
N VAL A 45 4.24 -0.45 5.89
CA VAL A 45 2.85 -0.41 6.29
C VAL A 45 2.01 -0.83 5.09
N VAL A 46 1.31 -1.96 5.20
CA VAL A 46 0.38 -2.46 4.17
C VAL A 46 -1.04 -2.14 4.65
N VAL A 47 -1.79 -1.38 3.86
CA VAL A 47 -3.13 -0.91 4.21
C VAL A 47 -4.13 -1.44 3.20
N LEU A 48 -5.20 -2.07 3.65
CA LEU A 48 -6.37 -2.30 2.80
C LEU A 48 -7.19 -1.00 2.78
N GLN A 49 -6.92 -0.14 1.80
CA GLN A 49 -7.52 1.20 1.74
C GLN A 49 -9.02 1.13 1.45
N ASP A 50 -9.41 0.31 0.47
CA ASP A 50 -10.80 0.14 0.07
C ASP A 50 -11.00 -1.20 -0.65
N VAL A 51 -12.28 -1.57 -0.84
CA VAL A 51 -12.70 -2.66 -1.73
C VAL A 51 -13.79 -2.11 -2.65
N GLN A 52 -13.55 -2.18 -3.94
CA GLN A 52 -14.43 -1.65 -4.98
C GLN A 52 -15.06 -2.78 -5.77
N LYS A 53 -16.32 -2.61 -6.18
CA LYS A 53 -16.97 -3.56 -7.06
C LYS A 53 -16.64 -3.21 -8.51
N ASP A 54 -16.02 -4.13 -9.23
CA ASP A 54 -15.91 -4.10 -10.67
C ASP A 54 -17.26 -4.56 -11.26
N TYR A 55 -17.99 -3.67 -11.92
CA TYR A 55 -19.29 -3.99 -12.50
C TYR A 55 -19.19 -4.65 -13.88
N VAL A 56 -18.02 -4.59 -14.52
CA VAL A 56 -17.78 -5.26 -15.81
C VAL A 56 -17.59 -6.75 -15.57
N GLU A 57 -16.74 -7.10 -14.60
CA GLU A 57 -16.45 -8.49 -14.23
C GLU A 57 -17.41 -9.03 -13.16
N ASN A 58 -18.17 -8.14 -12.50
CA ASN A 58 -19.06 -8.43 -11.37
C ASN A 58 -18.33 -9.06 -10.16
N GLU A 59 -17.09 -8.65 -9.95
CA GLU A 59 -16.21 -9.10 -8.85
C GLU A 59 -15.81 -7.92 -7.96
N TYR A 60 -15.32 -8.20 -6.75
CA TYR A 60 -14.75 -7.17 -5.89
C TYR A 60 -13.23 -7.16 -6.04
N LYS A 61 -12.64 -5.96 -6.12
CA LYS A 61 -11.19 -5.75 -6.19
C LYS A 61 -10.72 -4.93 -5.00
N ALA A 62 -9.57 -5.31 -4.45
CA ALA A 62 -8.97 -4.71 -3.27
C ALA A 62 -7.99 -3.61 -3.66
N MET A 63 -8.11 -2.44 -3.03
CA MET A 63 -7.15 -1.36 -3.13
C MET A 63 -6.17 -1.48 -1.96
N ILE A 64 -4.97 -1.98 -2.24
CA ILE A 64 -3.92 -2.13 -1.23
C ILE A 64 -2.89 -1.00 -1.40
N LEU A 65 -2.52 -0.34 -0.31
CA LEU A 65 -1.40 0.61 -0.27
C LEU A 65 -0.22 -0.04 0.43
N ILE A 66 0.96 0.03 -0.18
CA ILE A 66 2.20 -0.41 0.44
C ILE A 66 3.06 0.82 0.67
N ILE A 67 3.28 1.18 1.93
CA ILE A 67 3.89 2.44 2.32
C ILE A 67 5.23 2.19 3.00
N LYS A 68 6.24 2.95 2.61
CA LYS A 68 7.54 3.05 3.29
C LYS A 68 7.99 4.50 3.32
N ASP A 69 8.42 5.00 4.49
CA ASP A 69 8.93 6.37 4.66
C ASP A 69 7.99 7.45 4.05
N ASN A 70 6.68 7.29 4.28
CA ASN A 70 5.60 8.12 3.74
C ASN A 70 5.48 8.13 2.20
N LYS A 71 6.03 7.14 1.50
CA LYS A 71 5.88 6.95 0.05
C LYS A 71 5.12 5.67 -0.25
N VAL A 72 4.16 5.73 -1.18
CA VAL A 72 3.45 4.57 -1.70
C VAL A 72 4.33 3.88 -2.74
N LEU A 73 4.64 2.59 -2.52
CA LEU A 73 5.57 1.82 -3.34
C LEU A 73 4.88 1.18 -4.55
N ASN A 74 3.60 0.84 -4.44
CA ASN A 74 2.82 0.19 -5.50
C ASN A 74 1.96 1.17 -6.30
N MET A 75 2.42 2.42 -6.40
CA MET A 75 1.75 3.45 -7.20
C MET A 75 2.34 3.45 -8.60
N GLY A 76 1.53 3.05 -9.58
CA GLY A 76 1.83 3.24 -10.99
C GLY A 76 1.56 4.69 -11.40
N TYR A 77 2.12 5.07 -12.54
CA TYR A 77 1.77 6.32 -13.20
C TYR A 77 1.13 5.98 -14.53
N GLU A 78 -0.13 6.40 -14.69
CA GLU A 78 -0.82 6.28 -15.96
C GLU A 78 -0.74 7.59 -16.71
N SER A 79 -0.58 7.48 -18.03
CA SER A 79 -0.54 8.62 -18.92
C SER A 79 -1.73 8.60 -19.85
N ILE A 80 -2.50 9.69 -19.87
CA ILE A 80 -3.62 9.89 -20.78
C ILE A 80 -3.37 11.11 -21.65
N GLN A 81 -3.94 11.08 -22.84
CA GLN A 81 -3.95 12.23 -23.72
C GLN A 81 -5.20 13.05 -23.45
N VAL A 82 -5.02 14.33 -23.14
CA VAL A 82 -6.11 15.28 -22.90
C VAL A 82 -5.94 16.49 -23.81
N PRO A 83 -7.00 17.26 -24.08
CA PRO A 83 -6.90 18.51 -24.84
C PRO A 83 -5.86 19.45 -24.23
N ASN A 84 -4.97 19.98 -25.06
CA ASN A 84 -3.94 20.95 -24.68
C ASN A 84 -4.56 22.35 -24.63
N PRO A 85 -4.78 22.93 -23.43
CA PRO A 85 -5.46 24.21 -23.29
C PRO A 85 -4.68 25.37 -23.94
N ASP A 86 -3.35 25.34 -23.86
CA ASP A 86 -2.49 26.39 -24.43
C ASP A 86 -2.58 26.39 -25.95
N LYS A 87 -2.54 25.20 -26.57
CA LYS A 87 -2.67 25.08 -28.02
C LYS A 87 -4.05 25.49 -28.50
N ILE A 88 -5.10 25.06 -27.80
CA ILE A 88 -6.47 25.44 -28.14
C ILE A 88 -6.64 26.96 -28.06
N GLN A 89 -6.12 27.60 -27.00
CA GLN A 89 -6.18 29.04 -26.87
C GLN A 89 -5.40 29.78 -27.96
N GLU A 90 -4.24 29.27 -28.38
CA GLU A 90 -3.48 29.80 -29.51
C GLU A 90 -4.30 29.78 -30.81
N LEU A 91 -5.01 28.68 -31.08
CA LEU A 91 -5.87 28.54 -32.26
C LEU A 91 -7.08 29.46 -32.21
N LEU A 92 -7.71 29.60 -31.04
CA LEU A 92 -8.83 30.52 -30.85
C LEU A 92 -8.42 32.00 -30.93
N ALA A 93 -7.12 32.32 -30.87
CA ALA A 93 -6.60 33.66 -31.15
C ALA A 93 -6.23 33.87 -32.64
N ASN A 94 -6.22 32.81 -33.45
CA ASN A 94 -5.83 32.87 -34.85
C ASN A 94 -7.04 33.12 -35.75
N THR A 95 -7.07 34.26 -36.44
CA THR A 95 -8.19 34.65 -37.31
C THR A 95 -8.42 33.69 -38.47
N THR A 96 -7.36 33.11 -39.05
CA THR A 96 -7.48 32.10 -40.12
C THR A 96 -8.15 30.84 -39.59
N PHE A 97 -7.75 30.39 -38.40
CA PHE A 97 -8.37 29.24 -37.75
C PHE A 97 -9.84 29.50 -37.39
N LEU A 98 -10.16 30.68 -36.82
CA LEU A 98 -11.53 31.05 -36.47
C LEU A 98 -12.46 31.09 -37.69
N ASN A 99 -11.98 31.53 -38.85
CA ASN A 99 -12.76 31.49 -40.09
C ASN A 99 -13.03 30.05 -40.54
N ALA A 100 -12.02 29.19 -40.51
CA ALA A 100 -12.19 27.76 -40.81
C ALA A 100 -13.19 27.10 -39.84
N MET A 101 -13.07 27.39 -38.54
CA MET A 101 -14.00 26.87 -37.52
C MET A 101 -15.44 27.38 -37.73
N ALA A 102 -15.62 28.63 -38.14
CA ALA A 102 -16.93 29.16 -38.49
C ALA A 102 -17.53 28.42 -39.70
N GLU A 103 -16.72 28.13 -40.73
CA GLU A 103 -17.13 27.36 -41.91
C GLU A 103 -17.49 25.91 -41.56
N THR A 104 -16.67 25.23 -40.74
CA THR A 104 -16.93 23.88 -40.21
C THR A 104 -18.28 23.81 -39.49
N LEU A 105 -18.60 24.83 -38.69
CA LEU A 105 -19.87 24.92 -37.96
C LEU A 105 -21.06 25.41 -38.83
N GLY A 106 -20.83 25.64 -40.12
CA GLY A 106 -21.87 25.98 -41.10
C GLY A 106 -22.20 27.47 -41.21
N TYR A 107 -21.37 28.36 -40.65
CA TYR A 107 -21.53 29.81 -40.80
C TYR A 107 -20.82 30.33 -42.07
N ASN A 108 -21.47 31.25 -42.78
CA ASN A 108 -20.83 31.93 -43.90
C ASN A 108 -19.93 33.10 -43.42
N THR A 109 -18.62 32.91 -43.50
CA THR A 109 -17.59 33.90 -43.10
C THR A 109 -17.60 35.19 -43.91
N THR A 110 -18.17 35.18 -45.11
CA THR A 110 -18.32 36.38 -45.95
C THR A 110 -19.57 37.21 -45.59
N ASN A 111 -20.50 36.64 -44.83
CA ASN A 111 -21.70 37.31 -44.35
C ASN A 111 -21.44 37.89 -42.95
N PRO A 112 -21.43 39.23 -42.76
CA PRO A 112 -21.10 39.85 -41.48
C PRO A 112 -22.09 39.52 -40.36
N ILE A 113 -23.34 39.15 -40.70
CA ILE A 113 -24.35 38.77 -39.71
C ILE A 113 -24.08 37.37 -39.18
N GLU A 114 -23.79 36.41 -40.08
CA GLU A 114 -23.50 35.03 -39.69
C GLU A 114 -22.14 34.93 -38.96
N LEU A 115 -21.15 35.70 -39.39
CA LEU A 115 -19.87 35.79 -38.68
C LEU A 115 -20.04 36.34 -37.24
N ALA A 116 -20.92 37.33 -37.05
CA ALA A 116 -21.24 37.83 -35.71
C ALA A 116 -21.98 36.78 -34.86
N GLN A 117 -22.84 35.96 -35.46
CA GLN A 117 -23.52 34.84 -34.77
C GLN A 117 -22.53 33.77 -34.34
N PHE A 118 -21.53 33.45 -35.16
CA PHE A 118 -20.44 32.55 -34.79
C PHE A 118 -19.67 33.07 -33.56
N TYR A 119 -19.29 34.34 -33.53
CA TYR A 119 -18.61 34.91 -32.36
C TYR A 119 -19.48 34.92 -31.11
N LEU A 120 -20.79 35.14 -31.27
CA LEU A 120 -21.74 35.04 -30.17
C LEU A 120 -21.82 33.60 -29.65
N TRP A 121 -21.88 32.61 -30.53
CA TRP A 121 -21.81 31.19 -30.15
C TRP A 121 -20.50 30.91 -29.40
N LEU A 122 -19.35 31.30 -29.93
CA LEU A 122 -18.04 31.06 -29.32
C LEU A 122 -17.94 31.66 -27.91
N SER A 123 -18.60 32.80 -27.66
CA SER A 123 -18.63 33.43 -26.33
C SER A 123 -19.55 32.75 -25.31
N ASN A 124 -20.51 31.94 -25.77
CA ASN A 124 -21.52 31.28 -24.92
C ASN A 124 -21.38 29.76 -24.88
N ALA A 125 -20.66 29.16 -25.82
CA ALA A 125 -20.42 27.73 -25.90
C ALA A 125 -19.66 27.23 -24.66
N SER A 126 -19.98 26.02 -24.22
CA SER A 126 -19.23 25.35 -23.17
C SER A 126 -17.82 25.00 -23.63
N GLN A 127 -16.91 24.76 -22.68
CA GLN A 127 -15.54 24.37 -22.99
C GLN A 127 -15.48 23.08 -23.81
N GLU A 128 -16.36 22.12 -23.54
CA GLU A 128 -16.48 20.86 -24.30
C GLU A 128 -16.87 21.11 -25.75
N GLU A 129 -17.92 21.91 -25.99
CA GLU A 129 -18.37 22.26 -27.35
C GLU A 129 -17.29 23.02 -28.14
N ILE A 130 -16.53 23.90 -27.48
CA ILE A 130 -15.42 24.62 -28.14
C ILE A 130 -14.29 23.63 -28.50
N VAL A 131 -13.94 22.73 -27.58
CA VAL A 131 -12.93 21.70 -27.84
C VAL A 131 -13.36 20.82 -29.01
N ASP A 132 -14.60 20.31 -28.99
CA ASP A 132 -15.14 19.47 -30.07
C ASP A 132 -15.10 20.20 -31.42
N ALA A 133 -15.52 21.47 -31.47
CA ALA A 133 -15.45 22.27 -32.68
C ALA A 133 -14.01 22.47 -33.18
N VAL A 134 -13.05 22.69 -32.28
CA VAL A 134 -11.62 22.81 -32.64
C VAL A 134 -11.10 21.51 -33.23
N PHE A 135 -11.42 20.36 -32.62
CA PHE A 135 -11.01 19.04 -33.12
C PHE A 135 -11.64 18.74 -34.48
N GLN A 136 -12.93 19.03 -34.64
CA GLN A 136 -13.64 18.86 -35.91
C GLN A 136 -13.05 19.76 -37.01
N THR A 137 -12.74 21.03 -36.68
CA THR A 137 -12.12 21.97 -37.62
C THR A 137 -10.78 21.46 -38.12
N VAL A 138 -9.93 20.95 -37.22
CA VAL A 138 -8.63 20.36 -37.59
C VAL A 138 -8.78 19.13 -38.47
N GLU A 139 -9.83 18.32 -38.26
CA GLU A 139 -10.13 17.15 -39.10
C GLU A 139 -10.62 17.54 -40.50
N GLU A 140 -11.46 18.57 -40.61
CA GLU A 140 -12.06 19.02 -41.87
C GLU A 140 -11.16 19.95 -42.69
N HIS A 141 -10.20 20.63 -42.06
CA HIS A 141 -9.31 21.61 -42.69
C HIS A 141 -7.81 21.22 -42.59
N PRO A 142 -7.36 20.16 -43.28
CA PRO A 142 -5.97 19.72 -43.26
C PRO A 142 -4.99 20.78 -43.81
N GLU A 143 -5.45 21.75 -44.61
CA GLU A 143 -4.68 22.88 -45.12
C GLU A 143 -4.15 23.82 -44.01
N LEU A 144 -4.73 23.78 -42.82
CA LEU A 144 -4.24 24.53 -41.65
C LEU A 144 -2.89 23.99 -41.14
N GLY A 145 -2.48 22.79 -41.57
CA GLY A 145 -1.21 22.18 -41.20
C GLY A 145 -1.10 21.81 -39.72
N ILE A 146 -2.24 21.64 -39.05
CA ILE A 146 -2.37 21.22 -37.65
C ILE A 146 -2.88 19.78 -37.65
N SER A 147 -2.29 18.92 -36.83
CA SER A 147 -2.77 17.55 -36.62
C SER A 147 -3.58 17.44 -35.33
N LYS A 148 -4.38 16.37 -35.22
CA LYS A 148 -5.13 16.07 -33.99
C LYS A 148 -4.19 15.86 -32.81
N GLU A 149 -3.02 15.28 -33.05
CA GLU A 149 -1.99 15.02 -32.07
C GLU A 149 -1.39 16.33 -31.51
N ASP A 150 -1.32 17.39 -32.32
CA ASP A 150 -0.84 18.71 -31.86
C ASP A 150 -1.79 19.37 -30.85
N LEU A 151 -3.08 18.99 -30.87
CA LEU A 151 -4.10 19.46 -29.94
C LEU A 151 -4.09 18.71 -28.61
N LEU A 152 -3.30 17.64 -28.49
CA LEU A 152 -3.27 16.79 -27.32
C LEU A 152 -2.01 17.06 -26.50
N MET A 153 -2.15 16.94 -25.18
CA MET A 153 -1.02 16.87 -24.26
C MET A 153 -1.12 15.60 -23.43
N THR A 154 0.03 15.02 -23.11
CA THR A 154 0.09 13.90 -22.18
C THR A 154 0.10 14.44 -20.76
N ILE A 155 -0.87 14.01 -19.95
CA ILE A 155 -0.81 14.18 -18.50
C ILE A 155 -0.56 12.83 -17.84
N THR A 156 0.22 12.85 -16.77
CA THR A 156 0.54 11.67 -15.98
C THR A 156 -0.07 11.83 -14.59
N TYR A 157 -0.85 10.83 -14.16
CA TYR A 157 -1.48 10.83 -12.84
C TYR A 157 -1.13 9.54 -12.06
N PRO A 158 -1.06 9.61 -10.73
CA PRO A 158 -0.84 8.43 -9.91
C PRO A 158 -2.05 7.50 -10.00
N ASN A 159 -1.83 6.23 -10.32
CA ASN A 159 -2.84 5.18 -10.27
C ASN A 159 -2.36 4.04 -9.35
N ILE A 160 -3.24 3.58 -8.47
CA ILE A 160 -3.00 2.40 -7.65
C ILE A 160 -3.83 1.27 -8.25
N ALA A 161 -3.14 0.26 -8.78
CA ALA A 161 -3.81 -0.90 -9.34
C ALA A 161 -4.64 -1.61 -8.25
N LEU A 162 -5.91 -1.87 -8.57
CA LEU A 162 -6.77 -2.73 -7.78
C LEU A 162 -6.41 -4.19 -8.11
N ILE A 163 -6.40 -5.06 -7.10
CA ILE A 163 -6.14 -6.49 -7.31
C ILE A 163 -7.39 -7.32 -7.04
N GLY A 164 -7.62 -8.34 -7.86
CA GLY A 164 -8.66 -9.35 -7.72
C GLY A 164 -8.26 -10.53 -6.85
N GLU A 165 -9.13 -11.54 -6.76
CA GLU A 165 -8.85 -12.75 -5.99
C GLU A 165 -7.69 -13.55 -6.60
N ASN A 166 -6.78 -14.00 -5.74
CA ASN A 166 -5.52 -14.68 -6.04
C ASN A 166 -4.49 -13.85 -6.84
N GLU A 167 -4.76 -12.57 -7.08
CA GLU A 167 -3.78 -11.66 -7.65
C GLU A 167 -2.77 -11.21 -6.59
N THR A 168 -1.54 -10.94 -7.05
CA THR A 168 -0.40 -10.64 -6.18
C THR A 168 0.27 -9.34 -6.60
N ILE A 169 0.56 -8.49 -5.61
CA ILE A 169 1.43 -7.32 -5.76
C ILE A 169 2.81 -7.74 -5.29
N GLU A 170 3.81 -7.54 -6.13
CA GLU A 170 5.22 -7.72 -5.78
C GLU A 170 5.88 -6.35 -5.64
N VAL A 171 6.61 -6.15 -4.55
CA VAL A 171 7.43 -4.95 -4.34
C VAL A 171 8.83 -5.33 -3.91
N GLU A 172 9.82 -4.58 -4.40
CA GLU A 172 11.21 -4.70 -3.98
C GLU A 172 11.55 -3.58 -3.00
N VAL A 173 12.10 -3.94 -1.85
CA VAL A 173 12.35 -3.04 -0.72
C VAL A 173 13.73 -3.32 -0.16
N ASP A 174 14.66 -2.37 -0.31
CA ASP A 174 16.05 -2.51 0.14
C ASP A 174 16.76 -3.75 -0.43
N GLY A 175 16.37 -4.19 -1.64
CA GLY A 175 16.90 -5.39 -2.29
C GLY A 175 16.19 -6.69 -1.90
N GLU A 176 15.18 -6.60 -1.03
CA GLU A 176 14.37 -7.74 -0.61
C GLU A 176 13.00 -7.73 -1.30
N LYS A 177 12.49 -8.91 -1.65
CA LYS A 177 11.18 -9.05 -2.29
C LYS A 177 10.08 -9.27 -1.24
N VAL A 178 8.96 -8.57 -1.41
CA VAL A 178 7.75 -8.75 -0.60
C VAL A 178 6.57 -8.96 -1.53
N THR A 179 5.77 -9.97 -1.25
CA THR A 179 4.59 -10.33 -2.03
C THR A 179 3.34 -10.20 -1.17
N ILE A 180 2.31 -9.57 -1.72
CA ILE A 180 1.01 -9.38 -1.08
C ILE A 180 -0.04 -9.98 -2.01
N THR A 181 -0.70 -11.05 -1.58
CA THR A 181 -1.73 -11.75 -2.36
C THR A 181 -3.10 -11.56 -1.73
N ALA A 182 -4.08 -11.13 -2.51
CA ALA A 182 -5.47 -11.11 -2.06
C ALA A 182 -6.10 -12.50 -2.25
N LEU A 183 -6.13 -13.32 -1.20
CA LEU A 183 -6.66 -14.68 -1.28
C LEU A 183 -8.16 -14.71 -1.56
N GLN A 184 -8.92 -13.81 -0.91
CA GLN A 184 -10.38 -13.71 -1.04
C GLN A 184 -10.80 -12.26 -0.80
N ILE A 185 -11.82 -11.78 -1.54
CA ILE A 185 -12.25 -10.38 -1.45
C ILE A 185 -13.75 -10.30 -1.17
N TYR A 186 -14.10 -9.49 -0.18
CA TYR A 186 -15.46 -9.28 0.32
C TYR A 186 -15.83 -7.79 0.27
N PRO A 187 -17.12 -7.43 0.26
CA PRO A 187 -17.54 -6.03 0.20
C PRO A 187 -16.95 -5.12 1.30
N ASN A 188 -16.59 -5.69 2.46
CA ASN A 188 -16.11 -4.98 3.65
C ASN A 188 -14.62 -5.23 3.98
N GLY A 189 -13.92 -6.06 3.21
CA GLY A 189 -12.55 -6.45 3.53
C GLY A 189 -11.99 -7.54 2.63
N ALA A 190 -10.78 -7.99 2.91
CA ALA A 190 -10.13 -9.04 2.13
C ALA A 190 -9.28 -9.94 3.03
N ARG A 191 -9.20 -11.22 2.68
CA ARG A 191 -8.22 -12.13 3.26
C ARG A 191 -6.92 -11.99 2.47
N ILE A 192 -5.86 -11.58 3.14
CA ILE A 192 -4.56 -11.27 2.52
C ILE A 192 -3.51 -12.24 3.05
N SER A 193 -2.61 -12.66 2.16
CA SER A 193 -1.36 -13.34 2.48
C SER A 193 -0.19 -12.41 2.16
N ILE A 194 0.79 -12.34 3.07
CA ILE A 194 1.99 -11.52 2.90
C ILE A 194 3.21 -12.40 3.14
N SER A 195 4.10 -12.46 2.14
CA SER A 195 5.38 -13.15 2.24
C SER A 195 6.54 -12.19 2.00
N GLY A 196 7.68 -12.46 2.62
CA GLY A 196 8.87 -11.62 2.52
C GLY A 196 10.04 -12.22 3.28
N PRO A 197 11.06 -11.41 3.62
CA PRO A 197 12.26 -11.92 4.28
C PRO A 197 11.98 -12.57 5.64
N SER A 198 12.58 -13.73 5.89
CA SER A 198 12.36 -14.54 7.11
C SER A 198 12.62 -13.80 8.44
N GLU A 199 13.51 -12.81 8.43
CA GLU A 199 13.84 -12.01 9.59
C GLU A 199 12.80 -10.91 9.87
N TRP A 200 11.89 -10.65 8.94
CA TRP A 200 10.80 -9.71 9.15
C TRP A 200 9.69 -10.35 9.99
N LYS A 201 8.86 -9.47 10.57
CA LYS A 201 7.67 -9.86 11.31
C LYS A 201 6.52 -9.00 10.83
N ALA A 202 5.33 -9.59 10.82
CA ALA A 202 4.10 -8.91 10.48
C ALA A 202 3.14 -8.90 11.67
N SER A 203 2.51 -7.76 11.93
CA SER A 203 1.50 -7.61 12.97
C SER A 203 0.65 -6.38 12.74
N MET A 204 -0.62 -6.45 13.14
CA MET A 204 -1.52 -5.28 13.17
C MET A 204 -1.21 -4.36 14.36
N ILE A 205 -0.36 -4.80 15.31
CA ILE A 205 0.01 -4.05 16.50
C ILE A 205 1.50 -3.69 16.44
N SER A 206 1.83 -2.42 16.66
CA SER A 206 3.21 -1.93 16.58
C SER A 206 4.14 -2.60 17.59
N ALA A 207 3.76 -2.66 18.87
CA ALA A 207 4.51 -3.36 19.90
C ALA A 207 3.53 -3.99 20.90
N TYR A 208 3.75 -5.26 21.24
CA TYR A 208 2.95 -5.97 22.24
C TYR A 208 3.89 -6.81 23.09
N LEU A 209 4.05 -6.45 24.36
CA LEU A 209 4.96 -7.14 25.27
C LEU A 209 4.16 -8.09 26.16
N THR A 210 4.47 -9.38 26.09
CA THR A 210 4.05 -10.37 27.09
C THR A 210 5.20 -10.62 28.06
N ALA A 211 4.88 -10.85 29.33
CA ALA A 211 5.87 -11.11 30.35
C ALA A 211 5.44 -12.23 31.29
N TRP A 212 6.39 -13.05 31.71
CA TRP A 212 6.19 -14.05 32.75
C TRP A 212 7.45 -14.17 33.61
N ALA A 213 7.30 -14.71 34.81
CA ALA A 213 8.41 -14.89 35.73
C ALA A 213 8.52 -16.35 36.18
N GLU A 214 9.74 -16.88 36.18
CA GLU A 214 10.05 -18.12 36.87
C GLU A 214 10.17 -17.82 38.38
N THR A 215 9.23 -18.32 39.16
CA THR A 215 9.20 -18.13 40.62
C THR A 215 9.56 -19.43 41.35
N PRO A 216 10.38 -19.37 42.42
CA PRO A 216 10.63 -20.52 43.26
C PRO A 216 9.34 -20.98 43.96
N LYS A 217 9.07 -22.28 43.96
CA LYS A 217 7.84 -22.87 44.52
C LYS A 217 7.67 -22.62 46.02
N LYS A 218 8.77 -22.42 46.75
CA LYS A 218 8.79 -22.15 48.19
C LYS A 218 9.94 -21.19 48.49
N VAL A 219 9.66 -20.21 49.33
CA VAL A 219 10.62 -19.21 49.82
C VAL A 219 10.40 -19.07 51.32
N ARG A 220 11.46 -19.07 52.12
CA ARG A 220 11.38 -18.86 53.57
C ARG A 220 11.78 -17.42 53.93
N PRO A 221 11.33 -16.91 55.08
CA PRO A 221 11.81 -15.63 55.58
C PRO A 221 13.34 -15.63 55.71
N GLY A 222 13.99 -14.60 55.15
CA GLY A 222 15.44 -14.46 55.14
C GLY A 222 16.15 -15.12 53.95
N ASP A 223 15.43 -15.83 53.08
CA ASP A 223 16.02 -16.38 51.86
C ASP A 223 16.27 -15.28 50.83
N GLU A 224 17.45 -15.31 50.20
CA GLU A 224 17.69 -14.58 48.96
C GLU A 224 17.11 -15.39 47.80
N ILE A 225 16.30 -14.73 46.96
CA ILE A 225 15.71 -15.36 45.78
C ILE A 225 16.10 -14.61 44.51
N ILE A 226 16.29 -15.38 43.44
CA ILE A 226 16.52 -14.86 42.09
C ILE A 226 15.26 -15.14 41.29
N LEU A 227 14.62 -14.06 40.80
CA LEU A 227 13.50 -14.15 39.87
C LEU A 227 14.02 -13.98 38.45
N LYS A 228 13.67 -14.90 37.55
CA LYS A 228 13.94 -14.73 36.11
C LYS A 228 12.69 -14.22 35.43
N ILE A 229 12.77 -13.02 34.89
CA ILE A 229 11.66 -12.38 34.17
C ILE A 229 11.95 -12.52 32.68
N HIS A 230 11.02 -13.12 31.98
CA HIS A 230 11.03 -13.25 30.54
C HIS A 230 10.06 -12.23 29.97
N VAL A 231 10.52 -11.47 28.98
CA VAL A 231 9.70 -10.50 28.24
C VAL A 231 9.82 -10.85 26.76
N LYS A 232 8.69 -11.01 26.08
CA LYS A 232 8.60 -11.31 24.65
C LYS A 232 7.82 -10.21 23.95
N ASN A 233 8.37 -9.67 22.87
CA ASN A 233 7.64 -8.76 21.99
C ASN A 233 7.00 -9.57 20.86
N GLU A 234 5.67 -9.49 20.76
CA GLU A 234 4.87 -10.14 19.71
C GLU A 234 4.28 -9.12 18.72
N GLY A 235 4.63 -7.83 18.87
CA GLY A 235 4.32 -6.80 17.88
C GLY A 235 5.31 -6.78 16.71
N ALA A 236 4.97 -6.02 15.65
CA ALA A 236 5.76 -5.95 14.43
C ALA A 236 7.06 -5.13 14.55
N LEU A 237 7.13 -4.18 15.48
CA LEU A 237 8.23 -3.22 15.61
C LEU A 237 9.00 -3.41 16.91
N LYS A 238 10.24 -2.89 16.93
CA LYS A 238 11.12 -2.90 18.12
C LYS A 238 10.49 -2.07 19.25
N ALA A 239 10.20 -2.71 20.38
CA ALA A 239 9.83 -2.02 21.61
C ALA A 239 11.04 -1.26 22.20
N ARG A 240 10.83 -0.02 22.65
CA ARG A 240 11.85 0.83 23.29
C ARG A 240 11.37 1.23 24.70
N PHE A 241 12.30 1.53 25.59
CA PHE A 241 12.03 2.03 26.95
C PHE A 241 11.17 1.09 27.81
N ILE A 242 11.50 -0.21 27.79
CA ILE A 242 10.77 -1.24 28.55
C ILE A 242 11.01 -1.04 30.05
N THR A 243 9.94 -0.87 30.82
CA THR A 243 9.97 -0.80 32.29
C THR A 243 9.33 -2.06 32.87
N VAL A 244 10.07 -2.79 33.71
CA VAL A 244 9.58 -3.96 34.43
C VAL A 244 9.41 -3.60 35.90
N VAL A 245 8.18 -3.70 36.41
CA VAL A 245 7.86 -3.45 37.82
C VAL A 245 7.58 -4.78 38.50
N VAL A 246 8.39 -5.12 39.50
CA VAL A 246 8.20 -6.29 40.34
C VAL A 246 7.69 -5.82 41.69
N SER A 247 6.48 -6.24 42.05
CA SER A 247 5.86 -5.90 43.33
C SER A 247 5.54 -7.17 44.12
N PRO A 248 6.06 -7.32 45.35
CA PRO A 248 5.61 -8.37 46.24
C PRO A 248 4.22 -8.00 46.76
N THR A 249 3.16 -8.50 46.11
CA THR A 249 1.80 -8.31 46.61
C THR A 249 1.63 -9.16 47.88
N PRO A 250 1.33 -8.56 49.05
CA PRO A 250 1.08 -9.33 50.26
C PRO A 250 -0.15 -10.21 50.07
N VAL A 251 0.00 -11.52 50.25
CA VAL A 251 -1.16 -12.39 50.42
C VAL A 251 -1.65 -12.16 51.85
N SER A 252 -2.68 -11.33 51.98
CA SER A 252 -3.29 -11.07 53.29
C SER A 252 -4.04 -12.33 53.72
N PHE A 253 -3.44 -13.12 54.61
CA PHE A 253 -4.17 -14.16 55.32
C PHE A 253 -4.96 -13.48 56.45
N THR A 254 -6.15 -12.97 56.15
CA THR A 254 -7.11 -12.66 57.21
C THR A 254 -7.54 -13.97 57.86
N PRO A 255 -7.26 -14.21 59.15
CA PRO A 255 -7.73 -15.39 59.82
C PRO A 255 -9.18 -15.14 60.24
N SER A 256 -10.13 -15.45 59.36
CA SER A 256 -11.53 -15.58 59.75
C SER A 256 -12.14 -16.78 59.03
N GLY A 257 -12.69 -17.70 59.82
CA GLY A 257 -12.93 -19.08 59.43
C GLY A 257 -13.94 -19.28 58.30
N GLY A 258 -13.76 -20.40 57.58
CA GLY A 258 -14.68 -20.89 56.55
C GLY A 258 -13.95 -21.23 55.25
N GLY A 259 -13.51 -22.48 55.09
CA GLY A 259 -12.67 -22.97 53.98
C GLY A 259 -13.27 -22.96 52.57
N ALA A 260 -14.38 -22.25 52.32
CA ALA A 260 -15.02 -22.15 51.01
C ALA A 260 -14.70 -20.84 50.26
N GLU A 261 -14.37 -19.75 50.96
CA GLU A 261 -14.16 -18.43 50.34
C GLU A 261 -12.72 -18.23 49.83
N ALA A 262 -11.75 -18.90 50.46
CA ALA A 262 -10.34 -18.86 50.05
C ALA A 262 -10.09 -19.52 48.68
N ILE A 263 -10.90 -20.51 48.29
CA ILE A 263 -10.79 -21.18 46.99
C ILE A 263 -11.35 -20.27 45.88
N ALA A 264 -12.40 -19.50 46.17
CA ALA A 264 -13.00 -18.57 45.20
C ALA A 264 -12.09 -17.37 44.88
N GLN A 265 -11.31 -16.87 45.84
CA GLN A 265 -10.34 -15.79 45.61
C GLN A 265 -9.09 -16.23 44.83
N VAL A 266 -8.65 -17.48 44.99
CA VAL A 266 -7.53 -18.03 44.21
C VAL A 266 -7.99 -18.38 42.78
N ALA A 267 -9.22 -18.90 42.62
CA ALA A 267 -9.78 -19.21 41.31
C ALA A 267 -10.03 -17.94 40.46
N SER A 268 -10.51 -16.84 41.05
CA SER A 268 -10.76 -15.58 40.33
C SER A 268 -9.50 -14.87 39.86
N GLN A 269 -8.36 -15.10 40.52
CA GLN A 269 -7.06 -14.53 40.12
C GLN A 269 -6.24 -15.43 39.18
N SER A 270 -6.59 -16.71 39.07
CA SER A 270 -5.92 -17.66 38.17
C SER A 270 -6.34 -17.56 36.70
N GLY A 271 -7.33 -16.71 36.38
CA GLY A 271 -7.80 -16.53 34.99
C GLY A 271 -8.46 -17.77 34.38
N VAL A 272 -8.88 -18.76 35.17
CA VAL A 272 -9.51 -20.00 34.65
C VAL A 272 -11.02 -19.86 34.43
N ILE A 273 -11.62 -18.69 34.65
CA ILE A 273 -13.00 -18.41 34.22
C ILE A 273 -13.10 -16.99 33.65
N GLN A 274 -12.71 -16.86 32.39
CA GLN A 274 -13.52 -16.25 31.32
C GLN A 274 -12.92 -16.64 29.97
#